data_AF-A0A4V6PMF3-F1
#
_entry.id   AF-A0A4V6PMF3-F1
#
_cell.length_a   1.000
_cell.length_b   1.000
_cell.length_c   1.000
_cell.angle_alpha   90.00
_cell.angle_beta   90.00
_cell.angle_gamma   90.00
#
_symmetry.space_group_name_H-M   'P 1'
#
loop_
_entity.id
_entity.type
_entity.pdbx_description
1 polymer ?
#
loop_
_entity_poly.entity_id
_entity_poly.type
_entity_poly.pdbx_seq_one_letter_code
_entity_poly.pdbx_strand_id
1 'polypeptide(L)'
;MEEKNQAVLGVNLMKLTNLLMLCIIVILGVIAYSLGVRVHVDVKQKPSVTEHETTKPPKSVPSKPSGETTTPPADPNKPSTGTKKPPKEDDPKVYQNNSFKNVVLSEKDGKIMVKGQARVFEGVFQYAVTSGNKTILQDHYQTEGAPAWGNFEISFDKSLAEKTGEGAAFELFIYSAKDGSKVDVLTIPLK
;
A
#
# COMPACT_ATOMS: atom_id res chain seq x y z
N MET A 1 13.14 -43.27 -33.80
CA MET A 1 11.80 -42.65 -33.72
C MET A 1 11.22 -42.68 -32.29
N GLU A 2 12.02 -42.97 -31.26
CA GLU A 2 11.51 -43.28 -29.91
C GLU A 2 11.45 -42.07 -28.96
N GLU A 3 12.22 -41.02 -29.25
CA GLU A 3 12.41 -39.88 -28.35
C GLU A 3 11.20 -38.92 -28.30
N LYS A 4 10.36 -38.90 -29.36
CA LYS A 4 9.20 -37.99 -29.45
C LYS A 4 8.01 -38.42 -28.59
N ASN A 5 7.92 -39.68 -28.18
CA ASN A 5 6.77 -40.18 -27.41
C ASN A 5 6.89 -39.88 -25.90
N GLN A 6 8.09 -39.73 -25.36
CA GLN A 6 8.27 -39.40 -23.94
C GLN A 6 7.84 -37.95 -23.61
N ALA A 7 8.11 -36.99 -24.51
CA ALA A 7 7.74 -35.60 -24.30
C ALA A 7 6.21 -35.39 -24.28
N VAL A 8 5.46 -36.11 -25.12
CA VAL A 8 4.00 -36.00 -25.20
C VAL A 8 3.33 -36.57 -23.95
N LEU A 9 3.87 -37.67 -23.40
CA LEU A 9 3.38 -38.27 -22.15
C LEU A 9 3.59 -37.33 -20.93
N GLY A 10 4.75 -36.68 -20.83
CA GLY A 10 5.04 -35.75 -19.74
C GLY A 10 4.13 -34.51 -19.73
N VAL A 11 3.85 -33.93 -20.89
CA VAL A 11 2.98 -32.75 -21.01
C VAL A 11 1.53 -33.08 -20.66
N ASN A 12 1.04 -34.25 -21.04
CA ASN A 12 -0.33 -34.69 -20.73
C ASN A 12 -0.49 -35.04 -19.25
N LEU A 13 0.53 -35.63 -18.62
CA LEU A 13 0.52 -35.94 -17.20
C LEU A 13 0.50 -34.67 -16.33
N MET A 14 1.30 -33.66 -16.70
CA MET A 14 1.37 -32.39 -15.97
C MET A 14 0.09 -31.54 -16.11
N LYS A 15 -0.59 -31.63 -17.27
CA LYS A 15 -1.91 -31.01 -17.45
C LYS A 15 -3.00 -31.70 -16.63
N LEU A 16 -2.92 -33.03 -16.50
CA LEU A 16 -3.88 -33.80 -15.71
C LEU A 16 -3.74 -33.54 -14.21
N THR A 17 -2.52 -33.41 -13.68
CA THR A 17 -2.30 -33.07 -12.26
C THR A 17 -2.77 -31.67 -11.91
N ASN A 18 -2.54 -30.69 -12.80
CA ASN A 18 -3.00 -29.31 -12.59
C ASN A 18 -4.53 -29.21 -12.65
N LEU A 19 -5.18 -29.95 -13.55
CA LEU A 19 -6.63 -30.00 -13.64
C LEU A 19 -7.26 -30.68 -12.41
N LEU A 20 -6.66 -31.77 -11.92
CA LEU A 20 -7.12 -32.45 -10.70
C LEU A 20 -7.02 -31.53 -9.47
N MET A 21 -5.92 -30.77 -9.35
CA MET A 21 -5.71 -29.85 -8.23
C MET A 21 -6.73 -28.71 -8.22
N LEU A 22 -7.06 -28.16 -9.40
CA LEU A 22 -8.11 -27.14 -9.56
C LEU A 22 -9.49 -27.67 -9.11
N CYS A 23 -9.84 -28.90 -9.48
CA CYS A 23 -11.09 -29.52 -9.06
C CYS A 23 -11.18 -29.67 -7.53
N ILE A 24 -10.10 -30.07 -6.86
CA ILE A 24 -10.06 -30.22 -5.40
C ILE A 24 -10.27 -28.86 -4.71
N ILE A 25 -9.65 -27.78 -5.19
CA ILE A 25 -9.79 -26.44 -4.63
C ILE A 25 -11.23 -25.93 -4.76
N VAL A 26 -11.87 -26.14 -5.92
CA VAL A 26 -13.27 -25.75 -6.14
C VAL A 26 -14.21 -26.54 -5.22
N ILE A 27 -14.00 -27.85 -5.07
CA ILE A 27 -14.82 -28.69 -4.17
C ILE A 27 -14.67 -28.24 -2.71
N LEU A 28 -13.45 -27.96 -2.23
CA LEU A 28 -13.22 -27.46 -0.87
C LEU A 28 -13.82 -26.07 -0.66
N GLY A 29 -13.74 -25.18 -1.66
CA GLY A 29 -14.36 -23.85 -1.60
C GLY A 29 -15.88 -23.92 -1.50
N VAL A 30 -16.53 -24.83 -2.24
CA VAL A 30 -17.99 -25.02 -2.17
C VAL A 30 -18.42 -25.60 -0.82
N ILE A 31 -17.65 -26.53 -0.23
CA ILE A 31 -17.91 -27.07 1.12
C ILE A 31 -17.78 -25.98 2.19
N ALA A 32 -16.72 -25.16 2.13
CA ALA A 32 -16.53 -24.05 3.06
C ALA A 32 -17.63 -22.98 2.91
N TYR A 33 -18.09 -22.72 1.69
CA TYR A 33 -19.18 -21.79 1.42
C TYR A 33 -20.54 -22.29 1.93
N SER A 34 -20.80 -23.59 1.88
CA SER A 34 -22.06 -24.18 2.35
C SER A 34 -22.12 -24.39 3.87
N LEU A 35 -20.98 -24.41 4.57
CA LEU A 35 -20.89 -24.37 6.03
C LEU A 35 -20.86 -22.94 6.58
N GLY A 36 -21.78 -22.09 6.10
CA GLY A 36 -21.92 -20.69 6.48
C GLY A 36 -21.85 -20.47 8.00
N VAL A 37 -20.75 -19.84 8.43
CA VAL A 37 -20.60 -19.30 9.78
C VAL A 37 -21.62 -18.18 9.96
N ARG A 38 -22.79 -18.52 10.50
CA ARG A 38 -23.73 -17.56 11.07
C ARG A 38 -23.15 -17.08 12.39
N VAL A 39 -22.46 -15.94 12.37
CA VAL A 39 -22.18 -15.18 13.59
C VAL A 39 -23.53 -14.70 14.13
N HIS A 40 -24.04 -15.38 15.16
CA HIS A 40 -25.12 -14.85 16.00
C HIS A 40 -24.55 -13.68 16.79
N VAL A 41 -25.00 -12.46 16.44
CA VAL A 41 -24.82 -11.29 17.30
C VAL A 41 -25.96 -11.33 18.31
N ASP A 42 -25.68 -11.89 19.49
CA ASP A 42 -26.57 -11.77 20.65
C ASP A 42 -26.49 -10.34 21.20
N VAL A 43 -27.40 -9.48 20.75
CA VAL A 43 -27.73 -8.23 21.46
C VAL A 43 -28.64 -8.60 22.62
N LYS A 44 -28.07 -8.74 23.82
CA LYS A 44 -28.84 -8.71 25.07
C LYS A 44 -28.57 -7.42 25.82
N GLN A 45 -29.60 -6.57 25.84
CA GLN A 45 -29.76 -5.40 26.69
C GLN A 45 -29.55 -5.77 28.17
N LYS A 46 -28.84 -4.92 28.91
CA LYS A 46 -28.85 -4.89 30.38
C LYS A 46 -29.61 -3.64 30.85
N PRO A 47 -30.65 -3.76 31.68
CA PRO A 47 -31.31 -2.61 32.27
C PRO A 47 -30.66 -2.15 33.60
N SER A 48 -30.68 -0.83 33.76
CA SER A 48 -31.06 -0.06 34.95
C SER A 48 -30.30 -0.15 36.29
N VAL A 49 -29.59 0.95 36.58
CA VAL A 49 -29.60 1.81 37.81
C VAL A 49 -29.17 1.24 39.18
N THR A 50 -28.24 1.96 39.85
CA THR A 50 -28.30 2.51 41.25
C THR A 50 -26.90 3.08 41.55
N GLU A 51 -26.70 4.40 41.42
CA GLU A 51 -26.68 5.44 42.48
C GLU A 51 -25.31 5.60 43.16
N HIS A 52 -24.71 6.79 43.05
CA HIS A 52 -23.94 7.44 44.11
C HIS A 52 -23.84 8.96 43.85
N GLU A 53 -24.68 9.68 44.59
CA GLU A 53 -24.48 10.98 45.24
C GLU A 53 -23.30 11.90 44.84
N THR A 54 -23.68 13.05 44.27
CA THR A 54 -23.34 14.44 44.61
C THR A 54 -22.06 14.73 45.40
N THR A 55 -21.11 15.43 44.77
CA THR A 55 -20.39 16.56 45.41
C THR A 55 -19.99 17.64 44.37
N LYS A 56 -20.67 18.79 44.48
CA LYS A 56 -20.29 20.21 44.20
C LYS A 56 -19.43 20.61 42.95
N PRO A 57 -19.84 21.65 42.19
CA PRO A 57 -19.08 22.16 41.04
C PRO A 57 -17.99 23.16 41.45
N PRO A 58 -16.80 23.18 40.81
CA PRO A 58 -15.94 24.35 40.82
C PRO A 58 -16.34 25.33 39.70
N LYS A 59 -16.50 26.58 40.12
CA LYS A 59 -16.81 27.77 39.35
C LYS A 59 -15.76 28.08 38.28
N SER A 60 -16.29 28.60 37.18
CA SER A 60 -15.70 29.47 36.16
C SER A 60 -14.72 30.55 36.66
N VAL A 61 -13.56 30.67 35.99
CA VAL A 61 -12.77 31.91 35.78
C VAL A 61 -11.95 31.74 34.47
N PRO A 62 -11.47 32.79 33.77
CA PRO A 62 -12.06 33.25 32.50
C PRO A 62 -11.07 33.27 31.32
N SER A 63 -11.65 33.31 30.12
CA SER A 63 -10.98 33.63 28.86
C SER A 63 -10.72 35.15 28.72
N LYS A 64 -9.50 35.55 28.33
CA LYS A 64 -9.22 36.76 27.53
C LYS A 64 -7.81 36.71 26.90
N PRO A 65 -7.54 37.48 25.82
CA PRO A 65 -6.70 37.08 24.70
C PRO A 65 -5.50 38.04 24.47
N SER A 66 -4.82 37.84 23.32
CA SER A 66 -3.81 38.71 22.69
C SER A 66 -2.35 38.27 22.98
N GLY A 67 -1.47 38.10 21.99
CA GLY A 67 -1.55 38.56 20.60
C GLY A 67 -0.55 37.89 19.66
N GLU A 68 -0.69 38.33 18.41
CA GLU A 68 -0.02 37.94 17.18
C GLU A 68 1.52 37.90 17.25
N THR A 69 2.12 36.99 16.49
CA THR A 69 3.09 37.41 15.47
C THR A 69 2.97 36.46 14.27
N THR A 70 2.64 37.10 13.16
CA THR A 70 2.54 36.61 11.78
C THR A 70 3.92 36.30 11.19
N THR A 71 4.04 35.15 10.52
CA THR A 71 4.89 35.01 9.33
C THR A 71 4.18 34.10 8.30
N PRO A 72 4.16 34.44 7.00
CA PRO A 72 3.23 33.85 6.01
C PRO A 72 3.48 32.37 5.68
N PRO A 73 2.43 31.63 5.23
CA PRO A 73 2.55 30.25 4.80
C PRO A 73 3.39 30.12 3.53
N ALA A 74 4.38 29.22 3.58
CA ALA A 74 5.06 28.74 2.38
C ALA A 74 4.05 28.01 1.49
N ASP A 75 3.91 28.52 0.27
CA ASP A 75 3.12 27.99 -0.83
C ASP A 75 3.44 26.49 -1.10
N PRO A 76 2.46 25.57 -1.04
CA PRO A 76 2.68 24.15 -1.31
C PRO A 76 2.83 23.80 -2.80
N ASN A 77 2.84 24.77 -3.72
CA ASN A 77 2.90 24.53 -5.16
C ASN A 77 4.20 25.00 -5.84
N LYS A 78 5.35 24.84 -5.18
CA LYS A 78 6.65 25.03 -5.81
C LYS A 78 7.26 23.69 -6.25
N PRO A 79 7.43 23.44 -7.57
CA PRO A 79 8.23 22.34 -8.05
C PRO A 79 9.66 22.51 -7.52
N SER A 80 10.12 21.57 -6.70
CA SER A 80 11.52 21.50 -6.32
C SER A 80 12.30 20.85 -7.47
N THR A 81 12.78 21.69 -8.39
CA THR A 81 13.92 21.40 -9.27
C THR A 81 15.14 21.08 -8.40
N GLY A 82 15.38 19.79 -8.18
CA GLY A 82 16.65 19.29 -7.66
C GLY A 82 17.78 19.60 -8.64
N THR A 83 18.79 20.29 -8.14
CA THR A 83 20.00 20.72 -8.84
C THR A 83 20.72 19.55 -9.52
N LYS A 84 20.97 19.71 -10.82
CA LYS A 84 21.83 18.87 -11.68
C LYS A 84 23.21 18.63 -11.03
N LYS A 85 23.53 17.37 -10.76
CA LYS A 85 24.88 16.81 -10.89
C LYS A 85 24.77 15.68 -11.92
N PRO A 86 25.62 15.59 -12.95
CA PRO A 86 25.53 14.52 -13.94
C PRO A 86 25.70 13.18 -13.23
N PRO A 87 24.74 12.24 -13.32
CA PRO A 87 24.89 10.90 -12.77
C PRO A 87 26.06 10.21 -13.47
N LYS A 88 26.98 9.61 -12.70
CA LYS A 88 27.76 8.49 -13.20
C LYS A 88 26.77 7.36 -13.49
N GLU A 89 26.88 6.74 -14.65
CA GLU A 89 25.85 5.87 -15.24
C GLU A 89 25.61 4.53 -14.49
N ASP A 90 26.33 4.24 -13.41
CA ASP A 90 26.25 2.96 -12.70
C ASP A 90 25.68 3.02 -11.26
N ASP A 91 25.32 4.21 -10.75
CA ASP A 91 24.73 4.31 -9.41
C ASP A 91 23.20 4.05 -9.46
N PRO A 92 22.64 3.23 -8.54
CA PRO A 92 21.21 2.96 -8.51
C PRO A 92 20.43 4.25 -8.29
N LYS A 93 19.44 4.50 -9.15
CA LYS A 93 18.61 5.69 -9.06
C LYS A 93 17.76 5.66 -7.79
N VAL A 94 17.97 6.64 -6.92
CA VAL A 94 17.21 6.81 -5.66
C VAL A 94 16.08 7.81 -5.86
N TYR A 95 14.90 7.48 -5.34
CA TYR A 95 13.69 8.31 -5.37
C TYR A 95 13.29 8.73 -3.95
N GLN A 96 12.74 9.95 -3.79
CA GLN A 96 12.33 10.49 -2.49
C GLN A 96 11.37 11.69 -2.61
N ASN A 97 10.61 11.94 -1.55
CA ASN A 97 9.82 13.14 -1.29
C ASN A 97 9.68 13.36 0.23
N ASN A 98 8.66 14.11 0.68
CA ASN A 98 8.45 14.40 2.10
C ASN A 98 8.18 13.16 2.97
N SER A 99 7.42 12.20 2.42
CA SER A 99 6.91 11.03 3.13
C SER A 99 7.72 9.76 2.84
N PHE A 100 8.48 9.73 1.74
CA PHE A 100 9.24 8.56 1.29
C PHE A 100 10.70 8.94 1.02
N LYS A 101 11.66 8.13 1.47
CA LYS A 101 13.09 8.35 1.19
C LYS A 101 13.83 7.06 0.94
N ASN A 102 15.02 7.18 0.35
CA ASN A 102 15.91 6.06 0.05
C ASN A 102 15.21 4.98 -0.78
N VAL A 103 14.29 5.39 -1.67
CA VAL A 103 13.49 4.44 -2.44
C VAL A 103 14.29 3.96 -3.64
N VAL A 104 14.52 2.66 -3.72
CA VAL A 104 15.31 2.01 -4.77
C VAL A 104 14.53 0.86 -5.38
N LEU A 105 14.74 0.66 -6.69
CA LEU A 105 14.19 -0.47 -7.43
C LEU A 105 15.30 -1.45 -7.74
N SER A 106 14.99 -2.73 -7.61
CA SER A 106 15.81 -3.80 -8.14
C SER A 106 14.94 -4.86 -8.79
N GLU A 107 15.50 -5.59 -9.74
CA GLU A 107 14.84 -6.74 -10.35
C GLU A 107 15.50 -8.02 -9.86
N LYS A 108 14.68 -8.99 -9.48
CA LYS A 108 15.14 -10.32 -9.06
C LYS A 108 14.09 -11.35 -9.40
N ASP A 109 14.50 -12.42 -10.09
CA ASP A 109 13.65 -13.60 -10.36
C ASP A 109 12.30 -13.27 -11.02
N GLY A 110 12.29 -12.35 -11.99
CA GLY A 110 11.07 -11.92 -12.69
C GLY A 110 10.14 -11.02 -11.87
N LYS A 111 10.60 -10.55 -10.70
CA LYS A 111 9.89 -9.60 -9.85
C LYS A 111 10.64 -8.28 -9.77
N ILE A 112 9.87 -7.21 -9.62
CA ILE A 112 10.38 -5.89 -9.25
C ILE A 112 10.25 -5.76 -7.73
N MET A 113 11.36 -5.40 -7.09
CA MET A 113 11.48 -5.14 -5.67
C MET A 113 11.64 -3.64 -5.46
N VAL A 114 10.78 -3.07 -4.62
CA VAL A 114 10.85 -1.66 -4.22
C VAL A 114 11.13 -1.62 -2.73
N LYS A 115 12.28 -1.05 -2.35
CA LYS A 115 12.68 -0.90 -0.95
C LYS A 115 12.85 0.56 -0.62
N GLY A 116 12.54 0.94 0.61
CA GLY A 116 12.74 2.31 1.06
C GLY A 116 12.28 2.52 2.49
N GLN A 117 12.10 3.79 2.85
CA GLN A 117 11.60 4.19 4.15
C GLN A 117 10.45 5.17 3.99
N ALA A 118 9.42 5.01 4.82
CA ALA A 118 8.26 5.88 4.87
C ALA A 118 8.12 6.53 6.25
N ARG A 119 7.66 7.78 6.29
CA ARG A 119 7.29 8.49 7.52
C ARG A 119 5.88 9.00 7.34
N VAL A 120 4.91 8.19 7.74
CA VAL A 120 3.48 8.42 7.49
C VAL A 120 2.68 8.26 8.78
N PHE A 121 1.56 8.98 8.89
CA PHE A 121 0.68 8.88 10.06
C PHE A 121 0.18 7.44 10.21
N GLU A 122 0.26 6.89 11.43
CA GLU A 122 -0.09 5.49 11.76
C GLU A 122 0.67 4.40 10.97
N GLY A 123 1.67 4.78 10.16
CA GLY A 123 2.52 3.84 9.44
C GLY A 123 1.85 3.22 8.21
N VAL A 124 0.71 3.74 7.75
CA VAL A 124 -0.01 3.23 6.58
C VAL A 124 0.20 4.14 5.37
N PHE A 125 0.56 3.56 4.23
CA PHE A 125 0.55 4.23 2.93
C PHE A 125 0.04 3.29 1.84
N GLN A 126 -0.30 3.88 0.69
CA GLN A 126 -0.77 3.16 -0.48
C GLN A 126 0.32 3.06 -1.54
N TYR A 127 0.22 2.02 -2.35
CA TYR A 127 1.02 1.89 -3.55
C TYR A 127 0.19 1.40 -4.73
N ALA A 128 0.62 1.76 -5.94
CA ALA A 128 -0.04 1.34 -7.16
C ALA A 128 0.93 1.10 -8.32
N VAL A 129 0.61 0.15 -9.19
CA VAL A 129 1.19 0.04 -10.53
C VAL A 129 0.18 0.61 -11.51
N THR A 130 0.61 1.58 -12.31
CA THR A 130 -0.22 2.35 -13.23
C THR A 130 0.33 2.31 -14.64
N SER A 131 -0.55 2.56 -15.61
CA SER A 131 -0.22 2.73 -17.04
C SER A 131 -1.12 3.82 -17.60
N GLY A 132 -0.53 4.97 -17.89
CA GLY A 132 -1.29 6.16 -18.26
C GLY A 132 -2.40 6.44 -17.23
N ASN A 133 -3.65 6.34 -17.67
CA ASN A 133 -4.83 6.65 -16.84
C ASN A 133 -5.41 5.43 -16.09
N LYS A 134 -4.77 4.26 -16.18
CA LYS A 134 -5.29 3.00 -15.60
C LYS A 134 -4.44 2.54 -14.42
N THR A 135 -5.11 2.15 -13.34
CA THR A 135 -4.51 1.39 -12.24
C THR A 135 -4.59 -0.11 -12.54
N ILE A 136 -3.45 -0.80 -12.49
CA ILE A 136 -3.34 -2.26 -12.73
C ILE A 136 -3.32 -3.01 -11.40
N LEU A 137 -2.55 -2.48 -10.44
CA LEU A 137 -2.44 -2.98 -9.08
C LEU A 137 -2.58 -1.79 -8.15
N GLN A 138 -3.31 -1.95 -7.06
CA GLN A 138 -3.30 -1.01 -5.96
C GLN A 138 -3.49 -1.76 -4.65
N ASP A 139 -2.69 -1.42 -3.65
CA ASP A 139 -2.74 -2.01 -2.33
C ASP A 139 -2.10 -1.03 -1.31
N HIS A 140 -1.89 -1.49 -0.08
CA HIS A 140 -1.38 -0.73 1.04
C HIS A 140 -0.22 -1.45 1.74
N TYR A 141 0.58 -0.70 2.49
CA TYR A 141 1.67 -1.24 3.28
C TYR A 141 1.64 -0.64 4.69
N GLN A 142 1.88 -1.48 5.70
CA GLN A 142 2.00 -1.08 7.10
C GLN A 142 3.48 -1.11 7.51
N THR A 143 3.95 -0.03 8.12
CA THR A 143 5.28 0.10 8.69
C THR A 143 5.22 0.86 10.02
N GLU A 144 6.36 1.28 10.55
CA GLU A 144 6.44 2.15 11.72
C GLU A 144 5.79 3.51 11.44
N GLY A 145 4.93 3.94 12.35
CA GLY A 145 4.25 5.23 12.24
C GLY A 145 5.17 6.42 12.54
N ALA A 146 4.81 7.57 11.95
CA ALA A 146 5.44 8.84 12.30
C ALA A 146 5.39 9.08 13.83
N PRO A 147 6.44 9.66 14.44
CA PRO A 147 7.51 10.41 13.78
C PRO A 147 8.67 9.53 13.25
N ALA A 148 8.67 8.22 13.49
CA ALA A 148 9.73 7.32 13.03
C ALA A 148 9.72 7.14 11.50
N TRP A 149 10.85 6.70 10.95
CA TRP A 149 10.94 6.23 9.57
C TRP A 149 10.85 4.71 9.57
N GLY A 150 9.74 4.18 9.06
CA GLY A 150 9.52 2.76 8.90
C GLY A 150 10.11 2.24 7.60
N ASN A 151 10.75 1.06 7.64
CA ASN A 151 11.27 0.41 6.45
C ASN A 151 10.13 -0.32 5.71
N PHE A 152 10.21 -0.38 4.39
CA PHE A 152 9.29 -1.19 3.59
C PHE A 152 10.02 -1.95 2.48
N GLU A 153 9.42 -3.07 2.09
CA GLU A 153 9.83 -3.89 0.96
C GLU A 153 8.57 -4.41 0.26
N ILE A 154 8.36 -3.97 -0.98
CA ILE A 154 7.21 -4.32 -1.82
C ILE A 154 7.73 -5.10 -3.02
N SER A 155 7.05 -6.19 -3.37
CA SER A 155 7.39 -7.01 -4.53
C SER A 155 6.18 -7.22 -5.42
N PHE A 156 6.36 -7.09 -6.73
CA PHE A 156 5.32 -7.42 -7.71
C PHE A 156 5.93 -8.02 -8.97
N ASP A 157 5.13 -8.79 -9.71
CA ASP A 157 5.61 -9.47 -10.91
C ASP A 157 5.94 -8.46 -12.01
N LYS A 158 7.11 -8.60 -12.63
CA LYS A 158 7.57 -7.72 -13.72
C LYS A 158 6.62 -7.71 -14.91
N SER A 159 5.92 -8.83 -15.14
CA SER A 159 4.88 -8.93 -16.17
C SER A 159 3.77 -7.88 -16.03
N LEU A 160 3.54 -7.31 -14.83
CA LEU A 160 2.60 -6.20 -14.65
C LEU A 160 3.09 -4.92 -15.32
N ALA A 161 4.40 -4.64 -15.29
CA ALA A 161 5.00 -3.50 -15.97
C ALA A 161 5.10 -3.72 -17.49
N GLU A 162 5.31 -4.97 -17.92
CA GLU A 162 5.39 -5.30 -19.35
C GLU A 162 4.02 -5.26 -20.04
N LYS A 163 2.96 -5.71 -19.36
CA LYS A 163 1.57 -5.62 -19.86
C LYS A 163 1.11 -4.18 -20.08
N THR A 164 1.79 -3.22 -19.47
CA THR A 164 1.38 -1.82 -19.42
C THR A 164 1.99 -0.94 -20.52
N GLY A 165 2.96 -1.44 -21.28
CA GLY A 165 3.60 -0.69 -22.36
C GLY A 165 4.32 0.58 -21.88
N GLU A 166 4.51 1.52 -22.81
CA GLU A 166 5.13 2.82 -22.50
C GLU A 166 4.31 3.61 -21.48
N GLY A 167 4.98 4.12 -20.44
CA GLY A 167 4.33 4.91 -19.38
C GLY A 167 3.90 4.10 -18.14
N ALA A 168 4.41 2.88 -17.97
CA ALA A 168 4.27 2.13 -16.73
C ALA A 168 4.96 2.87 -15.57
N ALA A 169 4.27 2.99 -14.43
CA ALA A 169 4.83 3.63 -13.24
C ALA A 169 4.36 2.96 -11.94
N PHE A 170 5.26 2.94 -10.97
CA PHE A 170 4.96 2.58 -9.59
C PHE A 170 4.80 3.86 -8.76
N GLU A 171 3.68 3.98 -8.05
CA GLU A 171 3.39 5.12 -7.19
C GLU A 171 3.37 4.71 -5.73
N LEU A 172 3.94 5.55 -4.87
CA LEU A 172 3.71 5.55 -3.41
C LEU A 172 2.95 6.81 -3.05
N PHE A 173 1.92 6.71 -2.22
CA PHE A 173 1.11 7.88 -1.85
C PHE A 173 0.32 7.66 -0.57
N ILE A 174 -0.26 8.73 -0.05
CA ILE A 174 -1.16 8.71 1.10
C ILE A 174 -2.51 9.29 0.65
N TYR A 175 -3.62 8.81 1.19
CA TYR A 175 -4.90 9.48 1.02
C TYR A 175 -5.07 10.60 2.05
N SER A 176 -5.38 11.80 1.57
CA SER A 176 -5.76 12.92 2.41
C SER A 176 -7.02 12.57 3.21
N ALA A 177 -6.93 12.65 4.55
CA ALA A 177 -8.09 12.46 5.42
C ALA A 177 -9.16 13.56 5.25
N LYS A 178 -8.79 14.68 4.61
CA LYS A 178 -9.68 15.83 4.40
C LYS A 178 -10.67 15.61 3.26
N ASP A 179 -10.19 15.04 2.15
CA ASP A 179 -10.94 14.98 0.88
C ASP A 179 -10.70 13.70 0.07
N GLY A 180 -9.89 12.76 0.57
CA GLY A 180 -9.58 11.51 -0.09
C GLY A 180 -8.65 11.64 -1.30
N SER A 181 -8.07 12.83 -1.56
CA SER A 181 -7.13 12.98 -2.67
C SER A 181 -5.81 12.23 -2.39
N LYS A 182 -5.11 11.80 -3.44
CA LYS A 182 -3.72 11.35 -3.30
C LYS A 182 -2.86 12.55 -2.92
N VAL A 183 -2.04 12.41 -1.88
CA VAL A 183 -1.05 13.41 -1.44
C VAL A 183 0.32 12.74 -1.27
N ASP A 184 1.37 13.55 -1.28
CA ASP A 184 2.78 13.11 -1.22
C ASP A 184 3.08 11.97 -2.20
N VAL A 185 2.59 12.09 -3.43
CA VAL A 185 2.79 11.07 -4.47
C VAL A 185 4.26 11.02 -4.87
N LEU A 186 4.86 9.83 -4.80
CA LEU A 186 6.17 9.52 -5.37
C LEU A 186 5.98 8.58 -6.56
N THR A 187 6.18 9.10 -7.77
CA THR A 187 6.07 8.34 -9.01
C THR A 187 7.44 7.84 -9.46
N ILE A 188 7.52 6.54 -9.73
CA ILE A 188 8.74 5.86 -10.14
C ILE A 188 8.51 5.17 -11.50
N PRO A 189 9.19 5.60 -12.58
CA PRO A 189 9.04 4.97 -13.88
C PRO A 189 9.51 3.51 -13.86
N LEU A 190 8.70 2.62 -14.41
CA LEU A 190 9.06 1.22 -14.67
C LEU A 190 9.52 1.13 -16.13
N LYS A 191 10.74 0.64 -16.36
CA LYS A 191 11.36 0.52 -17.69
C LYS A 191 11.39 -0.92 -18.14
#